data_AF-A0A660ZTN9-F1
#
_entry.id   AF-A0A660ZTN9-F1
#
_cell.length_a   1.000
_cell.length_b   1.000
_cell.length_c   1.000
_cell.angle_alpha   90.00
_cell.angle_beta   90.00
_cell.angle_gamma   90.00
#
_symmetry.space_group_name_H-M   'P 1'
#
loop_
_entity.id
_entity.type
_entity.pdbx_description
1 polymer ?
#
loop_
_entity_poly.entity_id
_entity_poly.type
_entity_poly.pdbx_seq_one_letter_code
_entity_poly.pdbx_strand_id
1 'polypeptide(L)'
;MPLYRWVTGLGHLEGRDVRVLANGLPLGPFTVVSGQIDLGEVTTSSQACDVVLVGLPIAVRVQLLPPDVLDERFGVMGATMTISKPALLLEHTRGLSVGVDEARLTRLVDEDPGAAATAPLNGMVVCEIDSREARWSGLILALDEPLPMAVHALEYQVGIGER
;
A
#
# COMPACT_ATOMS: atom_id res chain seq x y z
N MET A 1 -25.15 -22.00 1.69
CA MET A 1 -25.14 -20.64 2.28
C MET A 1 -25.59 -19.66 1.20
N PRO A 2 -26.43 -18.67 1.51
CA PRO A 2 -26.82 -17.66 0.54
C PRO A 2 -25.63 -16.79 0.15
N LEU A 3 -25.45 -16.57 -1.15
CA LEU A 3 -24.48 -15.63 -1.71
C LEU A 3 -25.11 -14.24 -1.62
N TYR A 4 -24.62 -13.39 -0.71
CA TYR A 4 -25.12 -12.02 -0.60
C TYR A 4 -24.46 -11.14 -1.66
N ARG A 5 -25.13 -11.03 -2.81
CA ARG A 5 -24.78 -10.10 -3.88
C ARG A 5 -24.89 -8.63 -3.46
N TRP A 6 -25.82 -8.32 -2.56
CA TRP A 6 -26.14 -6.95 -2.15
C TRP A 6 -25.79 -6.71 -0.69
N VAL A 7 -25.17 -5.56 -0.42
CA VAL A 7 -24.99 -5.04 0.94
C VAL A 7 -25.90 -3.84 1.12
N THR A 8 -26.82 -3.93 2.08
CA THR A 8 -27.85 -2.90 2.37
C THR A 8 -27.59 -2.19 3.70
N GLY A 9 -28.33 -1.12 3.98
CA GLY A 9 -28.21 -0.37 5.25
C GLY A 9 -27.16 0.75 5.21
N LEU A 10 -26.66 1.06 4.02
CA LEU A 10 -25.64 2.07 3.78
C LEU A 10 -26.24 3.46 3.49
N GLY A 11 -27.48 3.73 3.90
CA GLY A 11 -28.14 5.03 3.62
C GLY A 11 -27.39 6.25 4.16
N HIS A 12 -26.53 6.06 5.17
CA HIS A 12 -25.64 7.09 5.70
C HIS A 12 -24.44 7.42 4.78
N LEU A 13 -24.21 6.62 3.73
CA LEU A 13 -23.17 6.78 2.72
C LEU A 13 -23.75 7.03 1.33
N GLU A 14 -25.03 7.39 1.21
CA GLU A 14 -25.70 7.59 -0.09
C GLU A 14 -24.94 8.57 -1.01
N GLY A 15 -24.75 8.17 -2.27
CA GLY A 15 -24.02 8.96 -3.27
C GLY A 15 -22.51 9.06 -3.04
N ARG A 16 -21.97 8.32 -2.05
CA ARG A 16 -20.53 8.27 -1.77
C ARG A 16 -19.91 7.06 -2.45
N ASP A 17 -18.67 7.24 -2.89
CA ASP A 17 -17.82 6.12 -3.27
C ASP A 17 -17.26 5.45 -2.01
N VAL A 18 -17.33 4.14 -1.99
CA VAL A 18 -16.91 3.28 -0.89
C VAL A 18 -15.96 2.20 -1.38
N ARG A 19 -15.13 1.73 -0.46
CA ARG A 19 -14.34 0.51 -0.60
C ARG A 19 -14.91 -0.56 0.30
N VAL A 20 -14.75 -1.80 -0.12
CA VAL A 20 -15.26 -2.96 0.59
C VAL A 20 -14.12 -3.91 0.90
N LEU A 21 -14.12 -4.50 2.09
CA LEU A 21 -13.25 -5.62 2.43
C LEU A 21 -14.14 -6.82 2.76
N ALA A 22 -14.10 -7.84 1.91
CA ALA A 22 -14.92 -9.04 2.03
C ALA A 22 -14.01 -10.24 2.34
N ASN A 23 -14.12 -10.82 3.54
CA ASN A 23 -13.19 -11.87 4.02
C ASN A 23 -11.69 -11.54 3.82
N GLY A 24 -11.33 -10.25 3.91
CA GLY A 24 -9.96 -9.79 3.69
C GLY A 24 -9.58 -9.54 2.22
N LEU A 25 -10.50 -9.71 1.25
CA LEU A 25 -10.29 -9.32 -0.14
C LEU A 25 -10.82 -7.89 -0.36
N PRO A 26 -9.99 -6.94 -0.81
CA PRO A 26 -10.44 -5.60 -1.15
C PRO A 26 -11.26 -5.63 -2.46
N LEU A 27 -12.43 -4.99 -2.45
CA LEU A 27 -13.35 -4.91 -3.57
C LEU A 27 -13.73 -3.45 -3.87
N GLY A 28 -14.17 -3.21 -5.10
CA GLY A 28 -14.68 -1.91 -5.57
C GLY A 28 -13.66 -1.12 -6.38
N PRO A 29 -13.85 0.21 -6.54
CA PRO A 29 -14.78 1.04 -5.78
C PRO A 29 -16.25 0.79 -6.16
N PHE A 30 -17.16 1.14 -5.25
CA PHE A 30 -18.61 1.12 -5.49
C PHE A 30 -19.22 2.45 -5.10
N THR A 31 -20.28 2.88 -5.78
CA THR A 31 -21.08 4.05 -5.37
C THR A 31 -22.35 3.54 -4.67
N VAL A 32 -22.66 4.09 -3.50
CA VAL A 32 -23.89 3.72 -2.78
C VAL A 32 -25.09 4.36 -3.45
N VAL A 33 -26.07 3.53 -3.82
CA VAL A 33 -27.32 3.96 -4.45
C VAL A 33 -28.49 3.29 -3.73
N SER A 34 -29.47 4.09 -3.30
CA SER A 34 -30.64 3.62 -2.53
C SER A 34 -30.25 2.85 -1.25
N GLY A 35 -29.19 3.29 -0.59
CA GLY A 35 -28.68 2.71 0.66
C GLY A 35 -28.05 1.33 0.52
N GLN A 36 -27.61 0.96 -0.68
CA GLN A 36 -27.01 -0.34 -0.97
C GLN A 36 -25.90 -0.28 -2.03
N ILE A 37 -25.12 -1.37 -2.11
CA ILE A 37 -24.12 -1.63 -3.16
C ILE A 37 -24.27 -3.05 -3.70
N ASP A 38 -23.97 -3.24 -4.99
CA ASP A 38 -23.89 -4.54 -5.66
C ASP A 38 -22.43 -5.00 -5.68
N LEU A 39 -22.11 -6.09 -4.98
CA LEU A 39 -20.76 -6.68 -5.00
C LEU A 39 -20.49 -7.48 -6.28
N GLY A 40 -21.48 -7.62 -7.17
CA GLY A 40 -21.36 -8.31 -8.45
C GLY A 40 -21.03 -9.80 -8.32
N GLU A 41 -20.52 -10.38 -9.41
CA GLU A 41 -20.13 -11.80 -9.47
C GLU A 41 -18.79 -12.11 -8.77
N VAL A 42 -18.13 -11.12 -8.18
CA VAL A 42 -16.85 -11.32 -7.48
C VAL A 42 -17.01 -12.23 -6.24
N THR A 43 -18.24 -12.38 -5.73
CA THR A 43 -18.59 -13.34 -4.68
C THR A 43 -19.00 -14.72 -5.20
N THR A 44 -19.10 -14.91 -6.53
CA THR A 44 -19.64 -16.13 -7.15
C THR A 44 -18.59 -17.22 -7.36
N SER A 45 -17.29 -16.87 -7.35
CA SER A 45 -16.22 -17.87 -7.32
C SER A 45 -15.99 -18.36 -5.88
N SER A 46 -16.80 -19.32 -5.46
CA SER A 46 -16.48 -20.31 -4.41
C SER A 46 -16.50 -19.89 -2.92
N GLN A 47 -16.63 -18.62 -2.55
CA GLN A 47 -16.65 -18.24 -1.12
C GLN A 47 -17.80 -17.28 -0.79
N ALA A 48 -18.79 -17.79 -0.06
CA ALA A 48 -19.71 -16.91 0.66
C ALA A 48 -18.88 -16.00 1.59
N CYS A 49 -19.16 -14.69 1.55
CA CYS A 49 -18.53 -13.75 2.46
C CYS A 49 -19.25 -13.78 3.81
N ASP A 50 -18.55 -14.14 4.88
CA ASP A 50 -19.12 -14.16 6.23
C ASP A 50 -19.03 -12.77 6.87
N VAL A 51 -17.97 -12.03 6.57
CA VAL A 51 -17.73 -10.68 7.08
C VAL A 51 -17.45 -9.73 5.93
N VAL A 52 -18.26 -8.67 5.85
CA VAL A 52 -18.11 -7.59 4.89
C VAL A 52 -17.99 -6.28 5.64
N LEU A 53 -16.88 -5.58 5.44
CA LEU A 53 -16.66 -4.22 5.94
C LEU A 53 -16.82 -3.25 4.77
N VAL A 54 -17.65 -2.22 4.95
CA VAL A 54 -17.85 -1.16 3.96
C VAL A 54 -17.48 0.16 4.60
N GLY A 55 -16.70 0.98 3.89
CA GLY A 55 -16.28 2.28 4.39
C GLY A 55 -15.86 3.23 3.29
N LEU A 56 -15.64 4.49 3.68
CA LEU A 56 -15.04 5.47 2.78
C LEU A 56 -13.62 5.04 2.41
N PRO A 57 -13.15 5.35 1.19
CA PRO A 57 -11.78 5.08 0.80
C PRO A 57 -10.82 5.86 1.70
N ILE A 58 -9.78 5.17 2.17
CA ILE A 58 -8.67 5.76 2.90
C ILE A 58 -7.42 5.56 2.05
N ALA A 59 -6.72 6.65 1.76
CA ALA A 59 -5.42 6.62 1.13
C ALA A 59 -4.37 7.09 2.15
N VAL A 60 -3.35 6.27 2.36
CA VAL A 60 -2.21 6.59 3.23
C VAL A 60 -1.01 6.91 2.36
N ARG A 61 -0.31 7.99 2.71
CA ARG A 61 0.97 8.39 2.12
C ARG A 61 1.95 8.69 3.25
N VAL A 62 3.12 8.06 3.21
CA VAL A 62 4.23 8.35 4.12
C VAL A 62 5.44 8.71 3.28
N GLN A 63 5.86 9.97 3.32
CA GLN A 63 7.08 10.42 2.67
C GLN A 63 8.23 10.40 3.68
N LEU A 64 9.23 9.60 3.38
CA LEU A 64 10.42 9.44 4.21
C LEU A 64 11.43 10.52 3.90
N LEU A 65 12.00 11.09 4.96
CA LEU A 65 13.11 12.03 4.84
C LEU A 65 14.38 11.31 4.38
N PRO A 66 15.31 12.03 3.74
CA PRO A 66 16.67 11.51 3.54
C PRO A 66 17.27 11.05 4.87
N PRO A 67 18.00 9.91 4.88
CA PRO A 67 18.71 9.49 6.07
C PRO A 67 19.75 10.55 6.46
N ASP A 68 19.82 10.87 7.74
CA ASP A 68 20.89 11.69 8.28
C ASP A 68 22.15 10.82 8.41
N VAL A 69 23.18 11.15 7.64
CA VAL A 69 24.45 10.43 7.71
C VAL A 69 25.44 11.28 8.47
N LEU A 70 25.57 10.96 9.74
CA LEU A 70 26.63 11.47 10.62
C LEU A 70 27.91 10.70 10.33
N ASP A 71 28.64 11.10 9.30
CA ASP A 71 30.05 10.69 9.16
C ASP A 71 30.94 11.74 9.83
N GLU A 72 31.63 11.35 10.90
CA GLU A 72 32.56 12.22 11.64
C GLU A 72 33.71 12.76 10.75
N ARG A 73 33.94 12.15 9.58
CA ARG A 73 35.04 12.51 8.67
C ARG A 73 34.66 13.53 7.61
N PHE A 74 33.38 13.72 7.34
CA PHE A 74 32.91 14.60 6.26
C PHE A 74 31.87 15.58 6.78
N GLY A 75 32.17 16.88 6.68
CA GLY A 75 31.14 17.89 6.79
C GLY A 75 30.08 17.60 5.71
N VAL A 76 28.86 17.25 6.13
CA VAL A 76 27.72 16.85 5.27
C VAL A 76 27.36 17.91 4.21
N MET A 77 27.91 19.12 4.34
CA MET A 77 27.81 20.19 3.36
C MET A 77 28.75 19.97 2.16
N GLY A 78 28.39 19.06 1.24
CA GLY A 78 29.03 18.95 -0.07
C GLY A 78 29.14 17.55 -0.67
N ALA A 79 28.93 16.50 0.13
CA ALA A 79 29.00 15.12 -0.34
C ALA A 79 27.78 14.76 -1.20
N THR A 80 28.01 13.95 -2.24
CA THR A 80 26.91 13.35 -3.01
C THR A 80 26.56 12.02 -2.39
N MET A 81 25.30 11.90 -1.95
CA MET A 81 24.78 10.66 -1.37
C MET A 81 23.96 9.92 -2.41
N THR A 82 24.25 8.65 -2.57
CA THR A 82 23.46 7.73 -3.39
C THR A 82 22.87 6.69 -2.47
N ILE A 83 21.55 6.57 -2.48
CA ILE A 83 20.84 5.52 -1.76
C ILE A 83 20.42 4.47 -2.77
N SER A 84 20.70 3.22 -2.43
CA SER A 84 20.35 2.06 -3.23
C SER A 84 19.67 1.02 -2.35
N LYS A 85 18.82 0.20 -2.96
CA LYS A 85 18.20 -0.98 -2.33
C LYS A 85 17.57 -0.68 -0.95
N PRO A 86 16.63 0.27 -0.83
CA PRO A 86 15.91 0.41 0.42
C PRO A 86 15.19 -0.89 0.75
N ALA A 87 15.21 -1.28 2.01
CA ALA A 87 14.53 -2.47 2.50
C ALA A 87 13.63 -2.12 3.70
N LEU A 88 12.44 -2.70 3.72
CA LEU A 88 11.43 -2.46 4.75
C LEU A 88 11.25 -3.72 5.59
N LEU A 89 11.31 -3.59 6.91
CA LEU A 89 10.86 -4.63 7.83
C LEU A 89 9.36 -4.49 8.02
N LEU A 90 8.61 -5.41 7.44
CA LEU A 90 7.16 -5.41 7.43
C LEU A 90 6.59 -6.50 8.35
N GLU A 91 5.41 -6.24 8.89
CA GLU A 91 4.63 -7.23 9.61
C GLU A 91 3.17 -7.15 9.16
N HIS A 92 2.54 -8.29 8.92
CA HIS A 92 1.12 -8.40 8.55
C HIS A 92 0.65 -7.39 7.49
N THR A 93 1.52 -7.01 6.55
CA THR A 93 1.28 -5.87 5.63
C THR A 93 0.77 -6.33 4.28
N ARG A 94 -0.23 -5.64 3.72
CA ARG A 94 -0.77 -5.91 2.37
C ARG A 94 -1.03 -4.63 1.59
N GLY A 95 -1.00 -4.75 0.27
CA GLY A 95 -1.31 -3.67 -0.67
C GLY A 95 -0.35 -2.48 -0.67
N LEU A 96 0.76 -2.58 0.05
CA LEU A 96 1.76 -1.52 0.11
C LEU A 96 2.44 -1.33 -1.25
N SER A 97 2.44 -0.08 -1.69
CA SER A 97 3.21 0.41 -2.83
C SER A 97 4.35 1.30 -2.35
N VAL A 98 5.48 1.24 -3.06
CA VAL A 98 6.70 1.95 -2.72
C VAL A 98 7.27 2.63 -3.96
N GLY A 99 7.75 3.86 -3.82
CA GLY A 99 8.31 4.62 -4.94
C GLY A 99 9.08 5.86 -4.51
N VAL A 100 9.76 6.50 -5.44
CA VAL A 100 10.52 7.74 -5.20
C VAL A 100 9.69 9.02 -5.33
N ASP A 101 8.51 8.88 -5.92
CA ASP A 101 7.44 9.88 -6.01
C ASP A 101 6.11 9.18 -6.30
N GLU A 102 4.99 9.93 -6.31
CA GLU A 102 3.66 9.38 -6.53
C GLU A 102 3.43 8.84 -7.95
N ALA A 103 4.19 9.33 -8.95
CA ALA A 103 4.07 8.87 -10.33
C ALA A 103 4.82 7.54 -10.56
N ARG A 104 5.76 7.21 -9.68
CA ARG A 104 6.64 6.03 -9.77
C ARG A 104 6.47 5.09 -8.57
N LEU A 105 5.23 4.81 -8.19
CA LEU A 105 4.88 3.81 -7.20
C LEU A 105 4.82 2.41 -7.82
N THR A 106 5.47 1.44 -7.16
CA THR A 106 5.42 0.02 -7.52
C THR A 106 4.81 -0.76 -6.36
N ARG A 107 3.82 -1.61 -6.65
CA ARG A 107 3.20 -2.46 -5.64
C ARG A 107 4.16 -3.61 -5.27
N LEU A 108 4.37 -3.84 -3.98
CA LEU A 108 5.31 -4.88 -3.54
C LEU A 108 4.80 -6.29 -3.85
N VAL A 109 3.48 -6.49 -3.78
CA VAL A 109 2.79 -7.71 -4.20
C VAL A 109 1.43 -7.34 -4.78
N ASP A 110 1.17 -7.79 -6.01
CA ASP A 110 -0.13 -7.66 -6.63
C ASP A 110 -1.13 -8.66 -6.04
N GLU A 111 -2.37 -8.21 -5.82
CA GLU A 111 -3.47 -9.12 -5.48
C GLU A 111 -4.10 -9.63 -6.77
N ASP A 112 -4.28 -10.95 -6.86
CA ASP A 112 -5.03 -11.55 -7.96
C ASP A 112 -6.53 -11.40 -7.65
N PRO A 113 -7.28 -10.61 -8.45
CA PRO A 113 -8.71 -10.37 -8.20
C PRO A 113 -9.60 -11.62 -8.26
N GLY A 114 -9.09 -12.72 -8.82
CA GLY A 114 -9.79 -14.00 -8.93
C GLY A 114 -9.39 -15.05 -7.90
N ALA A 115 -8.40 -14.75 -7.04
CA ALA A 115 -7.85 -15.70 -6.08
C ALA A 115 -8.27 -15.41 -4.64
N ALA A 116 -7.96 -16.33 -3.73
CA ALA A 116 -8.05 -16.08 -2.30
C ALA A 116 -7.14 -14.90 -1.89
N ALA A 117 -7.47 -14.24 -0.79
CA ALA A 117 -6.70 -13.12 -0.27
C ALA A 117 -5.20 -13.46 -0.16
N THR A 118 -4.36 -12.61 -0.76
CA THR A 118 -2.90 -12.79 -0.75
C THR A 118 -2.37 -12.81 0.68
N ALA A 119 -1.42 -13.72 0.95
CA ALA A 119 -0.76 -13.78 2.24
C ALA A 119 -0.06 -12.44 2.55
N PRO A 120 -0.13 -11.96 3.79
CA PRO A 120 0.53 -10.71 4.15
C PRO A 120 2.06 -10.82 4.10
N LEU A 121 2.70 -9.72 3.73
CA LEU A 121 4.14 -9.54 3.79
C LEU A 121 4.61 -9.51 5.24
N ASN A 122 5.64 -10.32 5.52
CA ASN A 122 6.31 -10.42 6.81
C ASN A 122 7.82 -10.53 6.60
N GLY A 123 8.59 -9.81 7.42
CA GLY A 123 10.04 -9.79 7.34
C GLY A 123 10.57 -8.68 6.45
N MET A 124 11.83 -8.84 6.01
CA MET A 124 12.53 -7.83 5.22
C MET A 124 12.16 -7.94 3.74
N VAL A 125 11.67 -6.84 3.16
CA VAL A 125 11.36 -6.74 1.72
C VAL A 125 12.25 -5.67 1.10
N VAL A 126 13.07 -6.06 0.12
CA VAL A 126 13.89 -5.13 -0.65
C VAL A 126 13.01 -4.49 -1.72
N CYS A 127 12.99 -3.16 -1.74
CA CYS A 127 12.25 -2.39 -2.72
C CYS A 127 13.15 -2.14 -3.94
N GLU A 128 12.65 -2.50 -5.11
CA GLU A 128 13.32 -2.16 -6.37
C GLU A 128 13.02 -0.70 -6.71
N ILE A 129 14.07 0.12 -6.75
CA ILE A 129 13.98 1.53 -7.11
C ILE A 129 15.04 1.80 -8.16
N ASP A 130 14.64 2.43 -9.26
CA ASP A 130 15.59 2.93 -10.25
C ASP A 130 16.38 4.11 -9.65
N SER A 131 17.62 3.85 -9.28
CA SER A 131 18.51 4.79 -8.61
C SER A 131 19.17 5.79 -9.55
N ARG A 132 18.86 5.78 -10.86
CA ARG A 132 19.57 6.59 -11.86
C ARG A 132 19.09 8.03 -11.97
N GLU A 133 18.00 8.39 -11.31
CA GLU A 133 17.42 9.72 -11.43
C GLU A 133 17.47 10.50 -10.10
N ALA A 134 18.37 11.48 -10.09
CA ALA A 134 18.41 12.63 -9.20
C ALA A 134 18.85 12.40 -7.74
N ARG A 135 19.34 13.50 -7.16
CA ARG A 135 19.51 13.69 -5.72
C ARG A 135 18.28 13.12 -5.01
N TRP A 136 18.50 12.26 -4.03
CA TRP A 136 17.44 11.58 -3.30
C TRP A 136 16.24 12.50 -2.98
N SER A 137 15.07 12.15 -3.49
CA SER A 137 13.80 12.88 -3.29
C SER A 137 12.98 12.36 -2.11
N GLY A 138 13.45 11.32 -1.42
CA GLY A 138 12.67 10.59 -0.42
C GLY A 138 12.13 9.26 -0.97
N LEU A 139 11.69 8.41 -0.05
CA LEU A 139 10.93 7.20 -0.35
C LEU A 139 9.47 7.44 0.06
N ILE A 140 8.53 7.16 -0.82
CA ILE A 140 7.09 7.21 -0.54
C ILE A 140 6.57 5.80 -0.32
N LEU A 141 5.87 5.62 0.79
CA LEU A 141 5.05 4.45 1.08
C LEU A 141 3.58 4.84 0.85
N ALA A 142 2.86 4.07 0.05
CA ALA A 142 1.49 4.35 -0.34
C ALA A 142 0.59 3.14 -0.15
N LEU A 143 -0.60 3.38 0.38
CA LEU A 143 -1.65 2.37 0.52
C LEU A 143 -3.00 3.00 0.17
N ASP A 144 -3.64 2.50 -0.89
CA ASP A 144 -4.93 3.03 -1.39
C ASP A 144 -6.14 2.15 -1.05
N GLU A 145 -5.86 0.97 -0.50
CA GLU A 145 -6.86 -0.01 -0.08
C GLU A 145 -6.93 -0.06 1.44
N PRO A 146 -8.10 -0.39 2.01
CA PRO A 146 -8.30 -0.49 3.46
C PRO A 146 -7.68 -1.77 4.04
N LEU A 147 -6.39 -1.98 3.79
CA LEU A 147 -5.62 -3.15 4.19
C LEU A 147 -4.66 -2.81 5.34
N PRO A 148 -4.23 -3.82 6.12
CA PRO A 148 -3.26 -3.59 7.17
C PRO A 148 -1.88 -3.20 6.62
N MET A 149 -1.24 -2.24 7.28
CA MET A 149 0.15 -1.84 7.03
C MET A 149 0.85 -1.62 8.38
N ALA A 150 1.93 -2.37 8.62
CA ALA A 150 2.83 -2.17 9.75
C ALA A 150 4.28 -2.22 9.26
N VAL A 151 4.93 -1.07 9.33
CA VAL A 151 6.34 -0.87 8.96
C VAL A 151 7.12 -0.61 10.23
N HIS A 152 8.07 -1.50 10.54
CA HIS A 152 8.84 -1.44 11.79
C HIS A 152 10.18 -0.76 11.63
N ALA A 153 10.84 -1.02 10.51
CA ALA A 153 12.17 -0.49 10.24
C ALA A 153 12.37 -0.27 8.74
N LEU A 154 13.35 0.57 8.46
CA LEU A 154 13.79 0.93 7.14
C LEU A 154 15.32 0.87 7.13
N GLU A 155 15.86 0.13 6.17
CA GLU A 155 17.29 0.01 5.94
C GLU A 155 17.63 0.59 4.57
N TYR A 156 18.78 1.26 4.50
CA TYR A 156 19.30 1.84 3.28
C TYR A 156 20.73 1.38 3.05
N GLN A 157 21.08 1.03 1.81
CA GLN A 157 22.47 0.98 1.41
C GLN A 157 22.87 2.36 0.87
N VAL A 158 23.70 3.07 1.63
CA VAL A 158 24.18 4.41 1.28
C VAL A 158 25.61 4.35 0.75
N GLY A 159 25.82 4.87 -0.45
CA GLY A 159 27.14 5.21 -0.99
C GLY A 159 27.41 6.70 -0.84
N ILE A 160 28.59 7.05 -0.34
CA ILE A 160 29.05 8.44 -0.20
C ILE A 160 30.21 8.63 -1.19
N GLY A 161 30.06 9.59 -2.11
CA GLY A 161 31.10 9.95 -3.07
C GLY A 161 31.66 11.35 -2.82
N GLU A 162 32.97 11.51 -3.03
CA GLU A 162 33.61 12.82 -3.17
C GLU A 162 33.35 13.35 -4.60
N ARG A 163 33.16 14.66 -4.72
CA ARG A 163 32.86 15.33 -5.99
C ARG A 163 34.12 15.61 -6.80
#